data_AF-A0A1V4PYZ4-F1
#
_entry.id   AF-A0A1V4PYZ4-F1
#
_cell.length_a   1.000
_cell.length_b   1.000
_cell.length_c   1.000
_cell.angle_alpha   90.00
_cell.angle_beta   90.00
_cell.angle_gamma   90.00
#
_symmetry.space_group_name_H-M   'P 1'
#
loop_
_entity.id
_entity.type
_entity.pdbx_description
1 polymer ?
#
loop_
_entity_poly.entity_id
_entity_poly.type
_entity_poly.pdbx_seq_one_letter_code
_entity_poly.pdbx_strand_id
1 'polypeptide(L)'
;MVTSTDRPSRGATRVGIIAGWALIALMGTGFLLGDFLPPPGPYDAATTAAYFHQNVDLKRFAVICLIVGGAMFVPFGAAIADRIRRVEGVGPVLAMCQLGASIATATLMMVFGPMLLVGLQRPEMPDSSYQLLNHVTWMAWAGLWQPGALQAVVTAVAIFSDKSPVPVFPRWAAWYSLFMAFGSLTGSLIPFVVSGPLAWNGVIGFWVAAPVYFAWFAIMLSQLHIANENARSDFRIDVGDSPIDADDRRSAIPSSIAEFVGEQSKGESR
;
A
#
# COMPACT_ATOMS: atom_id res chain seq x y z
N MET A 1 -26.98 23.80 9.90
CA MET A 1 -26.89 22.66 10.84
C MET A 1 -26.20 21.52 10.09
N VAL A 2 -24.86 21.46 10.15
CA VAL A 2 -24.07 20.43 9.46
C VAL A 2 -24.20 19.16 10.29
N THR A 3 -24.86 18.14 9.74
CA THR A 3 -25.02 16.83 10.36
C THR A 3 -23.66 16.20 10.64
N SER A 4 -23.47 15.69 11.85
CA SER A 4 -22.20 15.20 12.41
C SER A 4 -21.68 13.88 11.81
N THR A 5 -22.21 13.44 10.67
CA THR A 5 -22.05 12.06 10.17
C THR A 5 -20.91 11.84 9.19
N ASP A 6 -20.16 12.89 8.79
CA ASP A 6 -19.13 12.77 7.74
C ASP A 6 -17.69 13.09 8.20
N ARG A 7 -17.43 13.01 9.51
CA ARG A 7 -16.06 13.16 10.03
C ARG A 7 -15.28 11.86 9.80
N PRO A 8 -14.05 11.92 9.23
CA PRO A 8 -13.25 10.73 9.01
C PRO A 8 -13.00 9.99 10.33
N SER A 9 -13.24 8.68 10.37
CA SER A 9 -12.71 7.84 11.45
C SER A 9 -11.18 7.83 11.32
N ARG A 10 -10.53 8.72 12.07
CA ARG A 10 -9.08 8.99 12.04
C ARG A 10 -8.19 7.74 12.13
N GLY A 11 -8.71 6.65 12.67
CA GLY A 11 -8.04 5.35 12.72
C GLY A 11 -7.87 4.69 11.35
N ALA A 12 -8.86 4.77 10.46
CA ALA A 12 -8.88 4.03 9.20
C ALA A 12 -7.78 4.49 8.22
N THR A 13 -7.57 5.80 8.07
CA THR A 13 -6.50 6.34 7.21
C THR A 13 -5.11 6.01 7.74
N ARG A 14 -4.90 6.01 9.07
CA ARG A 14 -3.61 5.65 9.68
C ARG A 14 -3.25 4.19 9.44
N VAL A 15 -4.23 3.29 9.50
CA VAL A 15 -4.02 1.86 9.23
C VAL A 15 -3.49 1.65 7.82
N GLY A 16 -4.06 2.30 6.80
CA GLY A 16 -3.56 2.16 5.43
C GLY A 16 -2.19 2.78 5.20
N ILE A 17 -1.85 3.87 5.90
CA ILE A 17 -0.50 4.46 5.86
C ILE A 17 0.54 3.52 6.48
N ILE A 18 0.25 2.97 7.67
CA ILE A 18 1.13 1.99 8.34
C ILE A 18 1.31 0.76 7.45
N ALA A 19 0.21 0.28 6.85
CA ALA A 19 0.26 -0.80 5.89
C ALA A 19 1.10 -0.47 4.66
N GLY A 20 1.04 0.75 4.13
CA GLY A 20 1.89 1.18 3.01
C GLY A 20 3.38 1.14 3.34
N TRP A 21 3.77 1.57 4.54
CA TRP A 21 5.15 1.42 5.00
C TRP A 21 5.55 -0.04 5.21
N ALA A 22 4.69 -0.83 5.83
CA ALA A 22 4.92 -2.27 6.02
C ALA A 22 5.05 -3.00 4.69
N LEU A 23 4.22 -2.64 3.70
CA LEU A 23 4.28 -3.15 2.33
C LEU A 23 5.65 -2.89 1.72
N ILE A 24 6.13 -1.64 1.71
CA ILE A 24 7.44 -1.28 1.14
C ILE A 24 8.57 -2.02 1.86
N ALA A 25 8.55 -2.03 3.19
CA ALA A 25 9.59 -2.67 3.99
C ALA A 25 9.65 -4.19 3.76
N LEU A 26 8.49 -4.87 3.78
CA LEU A 26 8.41 -6.32 3.62
C LEU A 26 8.68 -6.75 2.17
N MET A 27 8.14 -6.03 1.18
CA MET A 27 8.45 -6.25 -0.23
C MET A 27 9.94 -6.08 -0.49
N GLY A 28 10.50 -4.93 -0.09
CA GLY A 28 11.93 -4.65 -0.27
C GLY A 28 12.81 -5.70 0.38
N THR A 29 12.51 -6.08 1.63
CA THR A 29 13.22 -7.14 2.35
C THR A 29 13.13 -8.47 1.61
N GLY A 30 11.94 -8.88 1.17
CA GLY A 30 11.74 -10.12 0.43
C GLY A 30 12.46 -10.15 -0.91
N PHE A 31 12.42 -9.08 -1.68
CA PHE A 31 13.12 -9.00 -2.96
C PHE A 31 14.65 -9.01 -2.79
N LEU A 32 15.18 -8.28 -1.81
CA LEU A 32 16.62 -8.18 -1.54
C LEU A 32 17.19 -9.48 -0.97
N LEU A 33 16.56 -10.06 0.07
CA LEU A 33 17.07 -11.27 0.72
C LEU A 33 16.84 -12.53 -0.13
N GLY A 34 15.80 -12.52 -0.98
CA GLY A 34 15.49 -13.65 -1.85
C GLY A 34 16.37 -13.75 -3.08
N ASP A 35 17.22 -12.75 -3.34
CA ASP A 35 17.99 -12.61 -4.58
C ASP A 35 17.06 -12.58 -5.81
N PHE A 36 15.97 -11.82 -5.71
CA PHE A 36 14.93 -11.69 -6.74
C PHE A 36 15.08 -10.38 -7.55
N LEU A 37 16.27 -9.76 -7.54
CA LEU A 37 16.57 -8.49 -8.21
C LEU A 37 17.77 -8.65 -9.18
N PRO A 38 17.55 -8.99 -10.45
CA PRO A 38 16.26 -9.26 -11.09
C PRO A 38 15.71 -10.63 -10.70
N PRO A 39 14.42 -10.90 -10.96
CA PRO A 39 13.85 -12.23 -10.77
C PRO A 39 14.61 -13.27 -11.59
N PRO A 40 14.70 -14.54 -11.12
CA PRO A 40 15.31 -15.61 -11.89
C PRO A 40 14.59 -15.74 -13.24
N GLY A 41 15.38 -15.54 -14.29
CA GLY A 41 14.92 -15.55 -15.67
C GLY A 41 14.40 -16.91 -16.15
N PRO A 42 13.94 -16.98 -17.41
CA PRO A 42 13.59 -18.21 -18.12
C PRO A 42 14.86 -19.02 -18.48
N TYR A 43 15.64 -19.43 -17.49
CA TYR A 43 16.87 -20.19 -17.69
C TYR A 43 16.60 -21.65 -18.06
N ASP A 44 17.66 -22.36 -18.43
CA ASP A 44 17.61 -23.82 -18.54
C ASP A 44 17.29 -24.49 -17.19
N ALA A 45 16.95 -25.78 -17.23
CA ALA A 45 16.49 -26.52 -16.08
C ALA A 45 17.56 -26.65 -14.98
N ALA A 46 18.81 -26.93 -15.35
CA ALA A 46 19.91 -27.12 -14.40
C ALA A 46 20.24 -25.81 -13.68
N THR A 47 20.33 -24.71 -14.42
CA THR A 47 20.56 -23.37 -13.87
C THR A 47 19.43 -22.96 -12.92
N THR A 48 18.17 -23.25 -13.28
CA THR A 48 17.02 -22.95 -12.42
C THR A 48 17.06 -23.78 -11.14
N ALA A 49 17.31 -25.09 -11.22
CA ALA A 49 17.41 -25.97 -10.05
C ALA A 49 18.54 -25.53 -9.11
N ALA A 50 19.71 -25.19 -9.66
CA ALA A 50 20.83 -24.67 -8.89
C ALA A 50 20.46 -23.40 -8.12
N TYR A 51 19.65 -22.50 -8.70
CA TYR A 51 19.16 -21.32 -8.01
C TYR A 51 18.27 -21.68 -6.81
N PHE A 52 17.34 -22.63 -6.95
CA PHE A 52 16.47 -23.06 -5.85
C PHE A 52 17.23 -23.73 -4.69
N HIS A 53 18.41 -24.30 -4.93
CA HIS A 53 19.25 -24.92 -3.91
C HIS A 53 20.16 -23.93 -3.15
N GLN A 54 20.26 -22.68 -3.59
CA GLN A 54 21.10 -21.66 -2.96
C GLN A 54 20.36 -20.90 -1.87
N ASN A 55 21.00 -20.73 -0.71
CA ASN A 55 20.51 -19.91 0.41
C ASN A 55 19.05 -20.21 0.78
N VAL A 56 18.68 -21.49 0.80
CA VAL A 56 17.28 -21.94 0.86
C VAL A 56 16.49 -21.30 2.01
N ASP A 57 17.03 -21.32 3.23
CA ASP A 57 16.32 -20.77 4.39
C ASP A 57 16.17 -19.25 4.32
N LEU A 58 17.17 -18.55 3.75
CA LEU A 58 17.07 -17.12 3.50
C LEU A 58 15.98 -16.82 2.45
N LYS A 59 15.92 -17.60 1.37
CA LYS A 59 14.88 -17.47 0.34
C LYS A 59 13.50 -17.80 0.89
N ARG A 60 13.35 -18.80 1.77
CA ARG A 60 12.08 -19.09 2.46
C ARG A 60 11.61 -17.91 3.30
N PHE A 61 12.50 -17.35 4.12
CA PHE A 61 12.21 -16.15 4.90
C PHE A 61 11.82 -14.97 4.00
N ALA A 62 12.58 -14.74 2.93
CA ALA A 62 12.31 -13.71 1.96
C ALA A 62 10.93 -13.85 1.30
N VAL A 63 10.54 -15.07 0.91
CA VAL A 63 9.21 -15.34 0.34
C VAL A 63 8.10 -15.14 1.38
N ILE A 64 8.32 -15.48 2.65
CA ILE A 64 7.36 -15.16 3.73
C ILE A 64 7.18 -13.64 3.86
N CYS A 65 8.27 -12.86 3.81
CA CYS A 65 8.17 -11.40 3.77
C CYS A 65 7.35 -10.93 2.57
N LEU A 66 7.52 -11.55 1.39
CA LEU A 66 6.71 -11.21 0.22
C LEU A 66 5.22 -11.51 0.41
N ILE A 67 4.87 -12.65 1.00
CA ILE A 67 3.47 -13.03 1.26
C ILE A 67 2.82 -12.05 2.25
N VAL A 68 3.50 -11.78 3.38
CA VAL A 68 2.97 -10.87 4.41
C VAL A 68 2.92 -9.43 3.88
N GLY A 69 3.94 -8.99 3.15
CA GLY A 69 3.96 -7.69 2.48
C GLY A 69 2.85 -7.58 1.43
N GLY A 70 2.56 -8.66 0.70
CA GLY A 70 1.46 -8.74 -0.26
C GLY A 70 0.09 -8.55 0.38
N ALA A 71 -0.14 -9.10 1.57
CA ALA A 71 -1.38 -8.87 2.30
C ALA A 71 -1.60 -7.38 2.63
N MET A 72 -0.52 -6.58 2.77
CA MET A 72 -0.61 -5.16 3.06
C MET A 72 -1.13 -4.32 1.89
N PHE A 73 -1.20 -4.87 0.67
CA PHE A 73 -1.85 -4.19 -0.45
C PHE A 73 -3.31 -3.87 -0.13
N VAL A 74 -4.02 -4.72 0.63
CA VAL A 74 -5.45 -4.56 0.96
C VAL A 74 -5.71 -3.30 1.81
N PRO A 75 -5.16 -3.17 3.03
CA PRO A 75 -5.35 -1.97 3.84
C PRO A 75 -4.78 -0.70 3.18
N PHE A 76 -3.69 -0.81 2.41
CA PHE A 76 -3.16 0.31 1.65
C PHE A 76 -4.15 0.79 0.58
N GLY A 77 -4.65 -0.13 -0.26
CA GLY A 77 -5.65 0.18 -1.29
C GLY A 77 -6.98 0.65 -0.71
N ALA A 78 -7.38 0.13 0.44
CA ALA A 78 -8.57 0.59 1.17
C ALA A 78 -8.45 2.06 1.60
N ALA A 79 -7.26 2.52 2.02
CA ALA A 79 -7.06 3.94 2.34
C ALA A 79 -7.13 4.84 1.10
N ILE A 80 -6.66 4.37 -0.06
CA ILE A 80 -6.84 5.09 -1.32
C ILE A 80 -8.33 5.13 -1.71
N ALA A 81 -9.03 3.99 -1.62
CA ALA A 81 -10.45 3.89 -1.90
C ALA A 81 -11.30 4.79 -1.00
N ASP A 82 -10.96 4.91 0.30
CA ASP A 82 -11.63 5.81 1.24
C ASP A 82 -11.48 7.29 0.85
N ARG A 83 -10.39 7.65 0.16
CA ARG A 83 -10.22 8.99 -0.39
C ARG A 83 -11.04 9.16 -1.68
N ILE A 84 -10.96 8.19 -2.59
CA ILE A 84 -11.69 8.20 -3.87
C ILE A 84 -13.21 8.28 -3.67
N ARG A 85 -13.78 7.57 -2.69
CA ARG A 85 -15.24 7.56 -2.45
C ARG A 85 -15.82 8.92 -2.06
N ARG A 86 -14.97 9.87 -1.63
CA ARG A 86 -15.36 11.22 -1.19
C ARG A 86 -15.36 12.23 -2.33
N VAL A 87 -14.89 11.83 -3.52
CA VAL A 87 -14.90 12.69 -4.70
C VAL A 87 -16.34 12.81 -5.21
N GLU A 88 -16.86 14.03 -5.25
CA GLU A 88 -18.19 14.33 -5.80
C GLU A 88 -18.28 13.93 -7.29
N GLY A 89 -19.39 13.32 -7.69
CA GLY A 89 -19.62 12.89 -9.07
C GLY A 89 -18.93 11.59 -9.51
N VAL A 90 -18.02 11.04 -8.69
CA VAL A 90 -17.38 9.73 -8.92
C VAL A 90 -18.16 8.59 -8.27
N GLY A 91 -18.62 8.81 -7.04
CA GLY A 91 -19.42 7.83 -6.29
C GLY A 91 -18.66 6.57 -5.82
N PRO A 92 -19.39 5.58 -5.28
CA PRO A 92 -18.78 4.40 -4.64
C PRO A 92 -18.16 3.41 -5.64
N VAL A 93 -18.55 3.46 -6.92
CA VAL A 93 -18.12 2.46 -7.93
C VAL A 93 -16.61 2.49 -8.12
N LEU A 94 -15.99 3.66 -8.34
CA LEU A 94 -14.53 3.74 -8.48
C LEU A 94 -13.80 3.34 -7.21
N ALA A 95 -14.32 3.68 -6.03
CA ALA A 95 -13.73 3.24 -4.77
C ALA A 95 -13.78 1.71 -4.61
N MET A 96 -14.88 1.07 -5.01
CA MET A 96 -15.00 -0.39 -5.04
C MET A 96 -14.05 -1.02 -6.06
N CYS A 97 -13.88 -0.41 -7.24
CA CYS A 97 -12.88 -0.85 -8.22
C CYS A 97 -11.45 -0.76 -7.66
N GLN A 98 -11.12 0.34 -6.97
CA GLN A 98 -9.82 0.52 -6.33
C GLN A 98 -9.55 -0.60 -5.30
N LEU A 99 -10.52 -0.85 -4.42
CA LEU A 99 -10.39 -1.89 -3.40
C LEU A 99 -10.34 -3.29 -4.03
N GLY A 100 -11.19 -3.59 -5.01
CA GLY A 100 -11.20 -4.87 -5.70
C GLY A 100 -9.89 -5.17 -6.43
N ALA A 101 -9.32 -4.16 -7.10
CA ALA A 101 -8.03 -4.26 -7.76
C ALA A 101 -6.88 -4.47 -6.75
N SER A 102 -6.93 -3.80 -5.60
CA SER A 102 -5.99 -3.98 -4.48
C SER A 102 -6.07 -5.39 -3.89
N ILE A 103 -7.28 -5.94 -3.69
CA ILE A 103 -7.49 -7.32 -3.24
C ILE A 103 -6.95 -8.33 -4.26
N ALA A 104 -7.17 -8.09 -5.55
CA ALA A 104 -6.60 -8.92 -6.61
C ALA A 104 -5.06 -8.89 -6.59
N THR A 105 -4.43 -7.71 -6.45
CA THR A 105 -2.97 -7.60 -6.29
C THR A 105 -2.46 -8.35 -5.05
N ALA A 106 -3.14 -8.21 -3.91
CA ALA A 106 -2.77 -8.95 -2.70
C ALA A 106 -2.86 -10.46 -2.90
N THR A 107 -3.94 -10.92 -3.55
CA THR A 107 -4.19 -12.34 -3.82
C THR A 107 -3.11 -12.93 -4.73
N LEU A 108 -2.70 -12.19 -5.77
CA LEU A 108 -1.60 -12.61 -6.64
C LEU A 108 -0.32 -12.87 -5.84
N MET A 109 0.03 -11.99 -4.88
CA MET A 109 1.19 -12.23 -4.01
C MET A 109 1.02 -13.41 -3.06
N MET A 110 -0.18 -13.58 -2.52
CA MET A 110 -0.48 -14.70 -1.62
C MET A 110 -0.49 -16.07 -2.34
N VAL A 111 -0.69 -16.09 -3.67
CA VAL A 111 -0.60 -17.31 -4.50
C VAL A 111 0.83 -17.52 -5.03
N PHE A 112 1.50 -16.44 -5.43
CA PHE A 112 2.89 -16.45 -5.91
C PHE A 112 3.86 -17.05 -4.89
N GLY A 113 3.78 -16.61 -3.62
CA GLY A 113 4.72 -17.03 -2.60
C GLY A 113 4.71 -18.54 -2.32
N PRO A 114 3.55 -19.18 -2.07
CA PRO A 114 3.46 -20.62 -1.89
C PRO A 114 4.02 -21.44 -3.05
N MET A 115 3.89 -20.97 -4.29
CA MET A 115 4.49 -21.65 -5.45
C MET A 115 6.02 -21.70 -5.33
N LEU A 116 6.68 -20.58 -5.00
CA LEU A 116 8.13 -20.58 -4.73
C LEU A 116 8.50 -21.46 -3.53
N LEU A 117 7.71 -21.41 -2.45
CA LEU A 117 7.97 -22.19 -1.24
C LEU A 117 7.94 -23.69 -1.50
N VAL A 118 7.07 -24.18 -2.39
CA VAL A 118 7.06 -25.60 -2.79
C VAL A 118 8.41 -26.00 -3.40
N GLY A 119 8.97 -25.16 -4.27
CA GLY A 119 10.30 -25.39 -4.85
C GLY A 119 11.39 -25.38 -3.79
N LEU A 120 11.36 -24.39 -2.89
CA LEU A 120 12.34 -24.28 -1.81
C LEU A 120 12.21 -25.39 -0.75
N GLN A 121 11.06 -26.04 -0.63
CA GLN A 121 10.82 -27.11 0.35
C GLN A 121 11.24 -28.48 -0.15
N ARG A 122 11.26 -28.70 -1.48
CA ARG A 122 11.35 -30.02 -2.09
C ARG A 122 12.61 -30.17 -2.96
N PRO A 123 13.81 -30.34 -2.36
CA PRO A 123 15.08 -30.44 -3.08
C PRO A 123 15.14 -31.62 -4.07
N GLU A 124 14.30 -32.64 -3.87
CA GLU A 124 14.33 -33.92 -4.60
C GLU A 124 13.64 -33.90 -5.97
N MET A 125 13.02 -32.78 -6.35
CA MET A 125 12.31 -32.69 -7.63
C MET A 125 13.26 -32.72 -8.83
N PRO A 126 12.83 -33.25 -9.99
CA PRO A 126 13.62 -33.12 -11.22
C PRO A 126 13.86 -31.66 -11.60
N ASP A 127 15.01 -31.35 -12.20
CA ASP A 127 15.38 -30.00 -12.64
C ASP A 127 14.30 -29.32 -13.50
N SER A 128 13.63 -30.08 -14.37
CA SER A 128 12.53 -29.60 -15.21
C SER A 128 11.31 -29.14 -14.41
N SER A 129 11.09 -29.69 -13.21
CA SER A 129 10.02 -29.25 -12.31
C SER A 129 10.32 -27.90 -11.69
N TYR A 130 11.57 -27.62 -11.31
CA TYR A 130 11.97 -26.27 -10.89
C TYR A 130 11.86 -25.26 -12.03
N GLN A 131 12.24 -25.66 -13.25
CA GLN A 131 12.09 -24.82 -14.43
C GLN A 131 10.62 -24.45 -14.68
N LEU A 132 9.73 -25.43 -14.67
CA LEU A 132 8.29 -25.21 -14.83
C LEU A 132 7.73 -24.34 -13.70
N LEU A 133 8.10 -24.64 -12.46
CA LEU A 133 7.65 -23.89 -11.29
C LEU A 133 8.11 -22.43 -11.37
N ASN A 134 9.35 -22.17 -11.78
CA ASN A 134 9.87 -20.81 -11.99
C ASN A 134 9.04 -20.06 -13.04
N HIS A 135 8.79 -20.69 -14.20
CA HIS A 135 7.99 -20.09 -15.27
C HIS A 135 6.57 -19.75 -14.81
N VAL A 136 5.87 -20.71 -14.18
CA VAL A 136 4.48 -20.49 -13.72
C VAL A 136 4.44 -19.38 -12.67
N THR A 137 5.39 -19.38 -11.74
CA THR A 137 5.40 -18.43 -10.62
C THR A 137 5.67 -17.00 -11.11
N TRP A 138 6.73 -16.79 -11.92
CA TRP A 138 7.04 -15.46 -12.44
C TRP A 138 6.06 -15.00 -13.51
N MET A 139 5.44 -15.90 -14.27
CA MET A 139 4.35 -15.54 -15.18
C MET A 139 3.10 -15.09 -14.41
N ALA A 140 2.76 -15.76 -13.30
CA ALA A 140 1.65 -15.36 -12.44
C ALA A 140 1.87 -14.01 -11.75
N TRP A 141 3.13 -13.58 -11.57
CA TRP A 141 3.43 -12.26 -11.02
C TRP A 141 3.63 -11.20 -12.11
N ALA A 142 4.62 -11.37 -12.98
CA ALA A 142 5.00 -10.38 -13.99
C ALA A 142 4.01 -10.33 -15.16
N GLY A 143 3.42 -11.47 -15.53
CA GLY A 143 2.42 -11.55 -16.61
C GLY A 143 1.02 -11.06 -16.21
N LEU A 144 0.71 -10.98 -14.90
CA LEU A 144 -0.59 -10.54 -14.39
C LEU A 144 -0.54 -9.10 -13.84
N TRP A 145 -0.17 -8.16 -14.70
CA TRP A 145 -0.02 -6.72 -14.39
C TRP A 145 -1.36 -5.96 -14.24
N GLN A 146 -2.48 -6.55 -14.69
CA GLN A 146 -3.77 -5.88 -14.85
C GLN A 146 -4.34 -5.27 -13.55
N PRO A 147 -4.25 -5.93 -12.37
CA PRO A 147 -4.75 -5.34 -11.13
C PRO A 147 -4.01 -4.05 -10.73
N GLY A 148 -2.70 -4.00 -10.94
CA GLY A 148 -1.89 -2.81 -10.68
C GLY A 148 -2.26 -1.65 -11.60
N ALA A 149 -2.37 -1.92 -12.90
CA ALA A 149 -2.80 -0.91 -13.87
C ALA A 149 -4.23 -0.42 -13.60
N LEU A 150 -5.14 -1.30 -13.19
CA LEU A 150 -6.50 -0.91 -12.83
C LEU A 150 -6.53 0.03 -11.62
N GLN A 151 -5.72 -0.22 -10.58
CA GLN A 151 -5.57 0.71 -9.46
C GLN A 151 -5.09 2.09 -9.92
N ALA A 152 -4.09 2.12 -10.81
CA ALA A 152 -3.58 3.37 -11.36
C ALA A 152 -4.63 4.12 -12.21
N VAL A 153 -5.33 3.44 -13.11
CA VAL A 153 -6.38 4.05 -13.95
C VAL A 153 -7.50 4.61 -13.08
N VAL A 154 -8.01 3.82 -12.13
CA VAL A 154 -9.07 4.25 -11.21
C VAL A 154 -8.64 5.47 -10.41
N THR A 155 -7.40 5.48 -9.90
CA THR A 155 -6.82 6.62 -9.20
C THR A 155 -6.74 7.85 -10.10
N ALA A 156 -6.26 7.71 -11.34
CA ALA A 156 -6.17 8.82 -12.29
C ALA A 156 -7.55 9.40 -12.62
N VAL A 157 -8.53 8.54 -12.92
CA VAL A 157 -9.91 8.95 -13.22
C VAL A 157 -10.51 9.69 -12.03
N ALA A 158 -10.36 9.17 -10.80
CA ALA A 158 -10.85 9.83 -9.61
C ALA A 158 -10.25 11.24 -9.45
N ILE A 159 -8.95 11.38 -9.64
CA ILE A 159 -8.25 12.68 -9.51
C ILE A 159 -8.69 13.65 -10.60
N PHE A 160 -8.88 13.22 -11.85
CA PHE A 160 -9.34 14.11 -12.92
C PHE A 160 -10.82 14.48 -12.82
N SER A 161 -11.64 13.57 -12.30
CA SER A 161 -13.07 13.79 -12.06
C SER A 161 -13.33 14.73 -10.88
N ASP A 162 -12.43 14.77 -9.91
CA ASP A 162 -12.53 15.73 -8.80
C ASP A 162 -12.54 17.17 -9.33
N LYS A 163 -13.63 17.91 -9.10
CA LYS A 163 -13.78 19.33 -9.47
C LYS A 163 -13.74 20.26 -8.26
N SER A 164 -13.44 19.73 -7.07
CA SER A 164 -13.36 20.54 -5.86
C SER A 164 -12.19 21.55 -5.93
N PRO A 165 -12.28 22.68 -5.19
CA PRO A 165 -11.20 23.65 -5.09
C PRO A 165 -9.90 23.06 -4.53
N VAL A 166 -10.01 22.03 -3.67
CA VAL A 166 -8.89 21.31 -3.07
C VAL A 166 -9.03 19.82 -3.43
N PRO A 167 -8.42 19.38 -4.55
CA PRO A 167 -8.55 18.01 -5.02
C PRO A 167 -8.01 16.99 -4.02
N VAL A 168 -8.62 15.80 -4.00
CA VAL A 168 -8.27 14.66 -3.13
C VAL A 168 -6.78 14.29 -3.18
N PHE A 169 -6.18 14.39 -4.38
CA PHE A 169 -4.76 14.25 -4.65
C PHE A 169 -4.35 15.23 -5.77
N PRO A 170 -3.08 15.63 -5.87
CA PRO A 170 -2.65 16.58 -6.89
C PRO A 170 -2.75 16.02 -8.30
N ARG A 171 -3.03 16.88 -9.29
CA ARG A 171 -3.28 16.47 -10.69
C ARG A 171 -2.09 15.77 -11.35
N TRP A 172 -0.86 16.09 -10.95
CA TRP A 172 0.33 15.42 -11.49
C TRP A 172 0.37 13.93 -11.12
N ALA A 173 -0.19 13.53 -9.96
CA ALA A 173 -0.25 12.14 -9.55
C ALA A 173 -1.19 11.33 -10.45
N ALA A 174 -2.20 11.97 -11.06
CA ALA A 174 -3.04 11.35 -12.08
C ALA A 174 -2.26 11.03 -13.35
N TRP A 175 -1.44 11.97 -13.83
CA TRP A 175 -0.58 11.75 -14.99
C TRP A 175 0.44 10.65 -14.75
N TYR A 176 1.06 10.62 -13.57
CA TYR A 176 1.95 9.53 -13.19
C TYR A 176 1.23 8.18 -13.11
N SER A 177 0.00 8.17 -12.59
CA SER A 177 -0.83 6.97 -12.54
C SER A 177 -1.15 6.44 -13.95
N LEU A 178 -1.52 7.31 -14.90
CA LEU A 178 -1.72 6.92 -16.29
C LEU A 178 -0.42 6.41 -16.94
N PHE A 179 0.71 7.05 -16.66
CA PHE A 179 2.01 6.60 -17.13
C PHE A 179 2.34 5.19 -16.61
N MET A 180 2.13 4.93 -15.33
CA MET A 180 2.33 3.59 -14.75
C MET A 180 1.38 2.55 -15.36
N ALA A 181 0.10 2.88 -15.53
CA ALA A 181 -0.87 1.98 -16.15
C ALA A 181 -0.51 1.66 -17.61
N PHE A 182 -0.12 2.68 -18.39
CA PHE A 182 0.31 2.50 -19.77
C PHE A 182 1.60 1.69 -19.86
N GLY A 183 2.59 1.99 -19.01
CA GLY A 183 3.83 1.23 -18.92
C GLY A 183 3.58 -0.24 -18.57
N SER A 184 2.60 -0.53 -17.71
CA SER A 184 2.24 -1.90 -17.33
C SER A 184 1.74 -2.74 -18.52
N LEU A 185 1.24 -2.11 -19.60
CA LEU A 185 0.83 -2.83 -20.81
C LEU A 185 1.98 -3.60 -21.44
N THR A 186 3.23 -3.17 -21.26
CA THR A 186 4.41 -3.91 -21.75
C THR A 186 4.54 -5.28 -21.08
N GLY A 187 3.94 -5.48 -19.90
CA GLY A 187 3.82 -6.79 -19.27
C GLY A 187 3.05 -7.80 -20.13
N SER A 188 2.17 -7.35 -21.02
CA SER A 188 1.46 -8.20 -21.99
C SER A 188 2.39 -8.83 -23.03
N LEU A 189 3.61 -8.29 -23.18
CA LEU A 189 4.60 -8.81 -24.11
C LEU A 189 5.41 -9.96 -23.50
N ILE A 190 5.44 -10.10 -22.18
CA ILE A 190 6.23 -11.12 -21.46
C ILE A 190 5.96 -12.55 -21.96
N PRO A 191 4.70 -12.98 -22.22
CA PRO A 191 4.44 -14.33 -22.73
C PRO A 191 5.06 -14.64 -24.10
N PHE A 192 5.42 -13.62 -24.89
CA PHE A 192 5.92 -13.79 -26.25
C PHE A 192 7.45 -13.84 -26.32
N VAL A 193 8.16 -13.54 -25.22
CA VAL A 193 9.61 -13.38 -25.20
C VAL A 193 10.23 -14.09 -23.99
N VAL A 194 11.18 -14.97 -24.27
CA VAL A 194 11.94 -15.70 -23.25
C VAL A 194 13.39 -15.21 -23.13
N SER A 195 13.79 -14.18 -23.88
CA SER A 195 15.12 -13.58 -23.75
C SER A 195 15.12 -12.14 -24.27
N GLY A 196 16.19 -11.40 -23.94
CA GLY A 196 16.38 -10.02 -24.39
C GLY A 196 15.69 -8.97 -23.50
N PRO A 197 15.59 -7.71 -23.95
CA PRO A 197 15.16 -6.59 -23.12
C PRO A 197 13.73 -6.71 -22.57
N LEU A 198 12.85 -7.41 -23.29
CA LEU A 198 11.44 -7.57 -22.95
C LEU A 198 11.13 -8.83 -22.12
N ALA A 199 12.10 -9.73 -21.92
CA ALA A 199 11.94 -10.84 -20.98
C ALA A 199 11.68 -10.30 -19.56
N TRP A 200 11.02 -11.09 -18.70
CA TRP A 200 10.63 -10.60 -17.37
C TRP A 200 11.82 -10.24 -16.46
N ASN A 201 13.02 -10.73 -16.76
CA ASN A 201 14.28 -10.37 -16.07
C ASN A 201 15.14 -9.37 -16.87
N GLY A 202 14.64 -8.90 -18.02
CA GLY A 202 15.31 -7.98 -18.92
C GLY A 202 15.22 -6.51 -18.50
N VAL A 203 15.89 -5.63 -19.24
CA VAL A 203 15.96 -4.18 -18.94
C VAL A 203 14.58 -3.53 -18.91
N ILE A 204 13.73 -3.80 -19.89
CA ILE A 204 12.37 -3.22 -19.95
C ILE A 204 11.44 -4.00 -19.02
N GLY A 205 11.48 -5.34 -19.10
CA GLY A 205 10.58 -6.22 -18.34
C GLY A 205 10.74 -6.12 -16.82
N PHE A 206 11.93 -5.76 -16.33
CA PHE A 206 12.19 -5.60 -14.91
C PHE A 206 12.68 -4.20 -14.53
N TRP A 207 13.83 -3.77 -15.09
CA TRP A 207 14.53 -2.58 -14.61
C TRP A 207 13.85 -1.25 -14.94
N VAL A 208 12.87 -1.26 -15.86
CA VAL A 208 11.99 -0.11 -16.09
C VAL A 208 10.63 -0.35 -15.44
N ALA A 209 10.01 -1.51 -15.66
CA ALA A 209 8.66 -1.80 -15.18
C ALA A 209 8.56 -1.77 -13.64
N ALA A 210 9.49 -2.43 -12.94
CA ALA A 210 9.43 -2.53 -11.48
C ALA A 210 9.63 -1.17 -10.79
N PRO A 211 10.65 -0.34 -11.13
CA PRO A 211 10.77 0.98 -10.53
C PRO A 211 9.57 1.89 -10.77
N VAL A 212 8.97 1.88 -11.97
CA VAL A 212 7.76 2.66 -12.26
C VAL A 212 6.58 2.20 -11.41
N TYR A 213 6.40 0.89 -11.25
CA TYR A 213 5.38 0.32 -10.40
C TYR A 213 5.59 0.70 -8.92
N PHE A 214 6.77 0.45 -8.35
CA PHE A 214 7.03 0.74 -6.93
C PHE A 214 7.06 2.23 -6.61
N ALA A 215 7.52 3.08 -7.53
CA ALA A 215 7.45 4.52 -7.36
C ALA A 215 6.00 5.02 -7.31
N TRP A 216 5.05 4.39 -8.03
CA TRP A 216 3.63 4.69 -7.88
C TRP A 216 3.14 4.45 -6.44
N PHE A 217 3.49 3.31 -5.82
CA PHE A 217 3.13 3.04 -4.42
C PHE A 217 3.75 4.06 -3.47
N ALA A 218 5.02 4.42 -3.67
CA ALA A 218 5.69 5.43 -2.86
C ALA A 218 5.02 6.81 -2.99
N ILE A 219 4.65 7.21 -4.21
CA ILE A 219 3.90 8.44 -4.48
C ILE A 219 2.54 8.40 -3.78
N MET A 220 1.77 7.33 -3.94
CA MET A 220 0.44 7.24 -3.31
C MET A 220 0.54 7.21 -1.78
N LEU A 221 1.54 6.55 -1.21
CA LEU A 221 1.83 6.61 0.22
C LEU A 221 2.17 8.03 0.68
N SER A 222 2.99 8.75 -0.07
CA SER A 222 3.32 10.14 0.27
C SER A 222 2.08 11.04 0.21
N GLN A 223 1.21 10.85 -0.79
CA GLN A 223 -0.04 11.60 -0.91
C GLN A 223 -1.00 11.29 0.23
N LEU A 224 -1.08 10.03 0.69
CA LEU A 224 -1.88 9.67 1.86
C LEU A 224 -1.37 10.33 3.15
N HIS A 225 -0.05 10.44 3.33
CA HIS A 225 0.54 11.18 4.45
C HIS A 225 0.17 12.66 4.42
N ILE A 226 0.43 13.34 3.29
CA ILE A 226 0.12 14.77 3.12
C ILE A 226 -1.38 15.01 3.39
N ALA A 227 -2.26 14.19 2.82
CA ALA A 227 -3.71 14.31 3.04
C ALA A 227 -4.14 14.02 4.49
N ASN A 228 -3.37 13.24 5.26
CA ASN A 228 -3.63 12.99 6.67
C ASN A 228 -3.09 14.11 7.57
N GLU A 229 -1.97 14.74 7.19
CA GLU A 229 -1.40 15.91 7.89
C GLU A 229 -2.28 17.14 7.72
N ASN A 230 -2.75 17.44 6.51
CA ASN A 230 -3.67 18.55 6.24
C ASN A 230 -4.98 18.41 7.04
N ALA A 231 -5.56 17.19 7.06
CA ALA A 231 -6.75 16.92 7.87
C ALA A 231 -6.51 17.07 9.39
N ARG A 232 -5.26 16.96 9.86
CA ARG A 232 -4.89 17.19 11.26
C ARG A 232 -4.68 18.68 11.56
N SER A 233 -4.09 19.45 10.65
CA SER A 233 -3.91 20.89 10.83
C SER A 233 -5.25 21.61 10.89
N ASP A 234 -6.17 21.29 9.98
CA ASP A 234 -7.48 21.94 9.90
C ASP A 234 -8.27 21.73 11.20
N PHE A 235 -8.24 20.51 11.75
CA PHE A 235 -8.87 20.23 13.03
C PHE A 235 -8.23 20.98 14.22
N ARG A 236 -6.91 21.17 14.22
CA ARG A 236 -6.24 21.91 15.29
C ARG A 236 -6.64 23.38 15.27
N ILE A 237 -6.86 23.94 14.08
CA ILE A 237 -7.37 25.31 13.90
C ILE A 237 -8.82 25.37 14.40
N ASP A 238 -9.69 24.47 13.96
CA ASP A 238 -11.11 24.43 14.39
C ASP A 238 -11.29 24.33 15.92
N VAL A 239 -10.44 23.54 16.60
CA VAL A 239 -10.47 23.43 18.07
C VAL A 239 -9.84 24.64 18.74
N GLY A 240 -8.72 25.15 18.20
CA GLY A 240 -8.02 26.31 18.75
C GLY A 240 -8.81 27.61 18.66
N ASP A 241 -9.66 27.75 17.63
CA ASP A 241 -10.55 28.90 17.42
C ASP A 241 -11.94 28.72 18.07
N SER A 242 -12.19 27.61 18.78
CA SER A 242 -13.43 27.43 19.52
C SER A 242 -13.50 28.41 20.70
N PRO A 243 -14.54 29.27 20.81
CA PRO A 243 -14.64 30.29 21.86
C PRO A 243 -14.77 29.73 23.29
N ILE A 244 -14.72 28.41 23.47
CA ILE A 244 -14.93 27.72 24.75
C ILE A 244 -13.62 27.56 25.55
N ASP A 245 -12.43 27.71 24.95
CA ASP A 245 -11.18 27.28 25.60
C ASP A 245 -10.43 28.38 26.40
N ALA A 246 -10.80 29.67 26.26
CA ALA A 246 -10.13 30.77 26.94
C ALA A 246 -10.75 31.14 28.31
N ASP A 247 -12.06 31.00 28.45
CA ASP A 247 -12.79 31.48 29.64
C ASP A 247 -13.11 30.35 30.64
N ASP A 248 -13.29 29.10 30.15
CA ASP A 248 -13.81 28.01 30.98
C ASP A 248 -12.76 27.32 31.88
N ARG A 249 -11.46 27.63 31.66
CA ARG A 249 -10.37 27.17 32.52
C ARG A 249 -10.31 27.89 33.87
N ARG A 250 -10.99 29.03 34.02
CA ARG A 250 -11.08 29.79 35.29
C ARG A 250 -12.38 29.55 36.05
N SER A 251 -13.45 29.09 35.40
CA SER A 251 -14.76 28.78 35.99
C SER A 251 -14.90 27.35 36.48
N ALA A 252 -14.03 26.42 36.05
CA ALA A 252 -14.09 25.00 36.42
C ALA A 252 -13.53 24.65 37.81
N ILE A 253 -13.40 25.61 38.72
CA ILE A 253 -13.35 25.32 40.16
C ILE A 253 -14.74 25.64 40.71
N PRO A 254 -15.60 24.63 40.96
CA PRO A 254 -16.85 24.84 41.67
C PRO A 254 -16.55 25.56 42.99
N SER A 255 -17.25 26.65 43.27
CA SER A 255 -17.15 27.39 44.55
C SER A 255 -17.35 26.49 45.78
N SER A 256 -17.99 25.33 45.61
CA SER A 256 -18.13 24.29 46.64
C SER A 256 -16.83 23.60 47.05
N ILE A 257 -15.76 23.62 46.24
CA ILE A 257 -14.45 23.06 46.62
C ILE A 257 -13.63 24.08 47.42
N ALA A 258 -13.80 25.38 47.15
CA ALA A 258 -13.14 26.44 47.92
C ALA A 258 -13.66 26.54 49.37
N GLU A 259 -14.96 26.28 49.59
CA GLU A 259 -15.55 26.20 50.94
C GLU A 259 -15.06 24.96 51.72
N PHE A 260 -14.93 23.81 51.06
CA PHE A 260 -14.46 22.58 51.71
C PHE A 260 -13.00 22.66 52.18
N VAL A 261 -12.14 23.38 51.44
CA VAL A 261 -10.75 23.63 51.84
C VAL A 261 -10.64 24.71 52.93
N GLY A 262 -11.58 25.67 52.98
CA GLY A 262 -11.63 26.71 54.00
C GLY A 262 -12.11 26.23 55.38
N GLU A 263 -12.99 25.23 55.43
CA GLU A 263 -13.48 24.66 56.69
C GLU A 263 -12.47 23.70 57.36
N GLN A 264 -11.66 22.98 56.57
CA GLN A 264 -10.64 22.07 57.12
C GLN A 264 -9.51 22.80 57.87
N SER A 265 -9.20 24.06 57.54
CA SER A 265 -8.11 24.80 58.21
C SER A 265 -8.51 25.45 59.55
N LYS A 266 -9.81 25.56 59.85
CA LYS A 266 -10.32 26.11 61.13
C LYS A 266 -10.52 25.06 62.23
N GLY A 267 -10.37 23.77 61.91
CA GLY A 267 -10.59 22.65 62.84
C GLY A 267 -9.38 22.23 63.68
N GLU A 268 -8.15 22.66 63.35
CA GLU A 268 -6.91 22.17 63.99
C GLU A 268 -6.29 23.11 65.02
N SER A 269 -7.05 24.07 65.56
CA SER A 269 -6.58 24.88 66.70
C SER A 269 -7.49 24.74 67.92
N ARG A 270 -7.33 23.63 68.66
CA ARG A 270 -7.65 23.53 70.09
C ARG A 270 -6.99 22.31 70.71
#